data_AF-A0A3A5AUY5-F1
#
_entry.id   AF-A0A3A5AUY5-F1
#
_cell.length_a   1.000
_cell.length_b   1.000
_cell.length_c   1.000
_cell.angle_alpha   90.00
_cell.angle_beta   90.00
_cell.angle_gamma   90.00
#
_symmetry.space_group_name_H-M   'P 1'
#
loop_
_entity.id
_entity.type
_entity.pdbx_description
1 polymer ?
#
loop_
_entity_poly.entity_id
_entity_poly.type
_entity_poly.pdbx_seq_one_letter_code
_entity_poly.pdbx_strand_id
1 'polypeptide(L)'
;MGHKYEKRGAKRLHKKPSEPEIAACRPWLEAELDLIKPSIIVCLGATAAQALMGKEARVTRIRGQFLPHEAAEYITATIHPSALLRMPEEEKRHEEYRLFVEDLRKVKEKLS
;
A
#
# COMPACT_ATOMS: atom_id res chain seq x y z
N MET A 1 29.59 40.97 -1.21
CA MET A 1 30.09 39.57 -1.16
C MET A 1 29.12 38.81 -0.26
N GLY A 2 28.20 37.95 -0.66
CA GLY A 2 28.19 36.96 -1.74
C GLY A 2 27.82 35.62 -1.11
N HIS A 3 26.59 35.47 -0.60
CA HIS A 3 26.12 34.20 -0.04
C HIS A 3 26.01 33.17 -1.17
N LYS A 4 26.94 32.22 -1.22
CA LYS A 4 26.90 31.08 -2.14
C LYS A 4 25.73 30.17 -1.74
N TYR A 5 24.63 30.29 -2.48
CA TYR A 5 23.56 29.30 -2.50
C TYR A 5 24.03 28.10 -3.32
N GLU A 6 24.25 26.94 -2.68
CA GLU A 6 24.40 25.67 -3.38
C GLU A 6 23.03 24.97 -3.46
N LYS A 7 22.49 24.86 -4.67
CA LYS A 7 21.36 23.96 -4.96
C LYS A 7 21.86 22.51 -4.87
N ARG A 8 21.77 21.90 -3.69
CA ARG A 8 21.92 20.44 -3.56
C ARG A 8 20.74 19.74 -4.24
N GLY A 9 21.08 18.84 -5.15
CA GLY A 9 20.24 18.34 -6.21
C GLY A 9 18.94 17.66 -5.75
N ALA A 10 17.96 17.76 -6.64
CA ALA A 10 16.66 17.12 -6.55
C ALA A 10 16.81 15.60 -6.44
N LYS A 11 16.69 15.08 -5.22
CA LYS A 11 16.22 13.71 -4.99
C LYS A 11 14.86 13.84 -4.36
N ARG A 12 13.79 13.77 -5.17
CA ARG A 12 12.42 13.51 -4.66
C ARG A 12 12.44 12.10 -4.07
N LEU A 13 12.97 11.97 -2.87
CA LEU A 13 12.73 10.82 -2.02
C LEU A 13 11.23 10.79 -1.80
N HIS A 14 10.57 9.75 -2.29
CA HIS A 14 9.18 9.46 -1.95
C HIS A 14 9.13 9.30 -0.43
N LYS A 15 8.83 10.38 0.28
CA LYS A 15 8.61 10.34 1.72
C LYS A 15 7.31 9.59 1.95
N LYS A 16 7.26 8.79 3.02
CA LYS A 16 5.98 8.27 3.48
C LYS A 16 5.09 9.47 3.80
N PRO A 17 3.84 9.51 3.32
CA PRO A 17 2.92 10.57 3.70
C PRO A 17 2.77 10.54 5.22
N SER A 18 2.81 11.73 5.81
CA SER A 18 2.55 11.96 7.22
C SER A 18 1.08 11.70 7.54
N GLU A 19 0.77 11.44 8.81
CA GLU A 19 -0.62 11.20 9.25
C GLU A 19 -1.59 12.33 8.85
N PRO A 20 -1.23 13.63 8.92
CA PRO A 20 -2.07 14.71 8.41
C PRO A 20 -2.34 14.62 6.91
N GLU A 21 -1.35 14.20 6.11
CA GLU A 21 -1.49 14.05 4.66
C GLU A 21 -2.40 12.86 4.32
N ILE A 22 -2.28 11.74 5.04
CA ILE A 22 -3.18 10.59 4.88
C ILE A 22 -4.61 10.99 5.26
N ALA A 23 -4.78 11.71 6.36
CA ALA A 23 -6.08 12.22 6.80
C ALA A 23 -6.70 13.20 5.79
N ALA A 24 -5.88 14.06 5.18
CA ALA A 24 -6.34 15.00 4.16
C ALA A 24 -6.82 14.31 2.87
N CYS A 25 -6.24 13.16 2.51
CA CYS A 25 -6.65 12.38 1.35
C CYS A 25 -7.82 11.42 1.62
N ARG A 26 -8.15 11.16 2.90
CA ARG A 26 -9.22 10.26 3.32
C ARG A 26 -10.58 10.54 2.64
N PRO A 27 -11.05 11.80 2.51
CA PRO A 27 -12.36 12.08 1.90
C PRO A 27 -12.46 11.66 0.43
N TRP A 28 -11.34 11.74 -0.30
CA TRP A 28 -11.31 11.32 -1.70
C TRP A 28 -11.41 9.80 -1.82
N LEU A 29 -10.67 9.08 -0.99
CA LEU A 29 -10.72 7.62 -0.95
C LEU A 29 -12.12 7.12 -0.57
N GLU A 30 -12.75 7.74 0.42
CA GLU A 30 -14.13 7.40 0.81
C GLU A 30 -15.12 7.64 -0.33
N ALA A 31 -15.02 8.78 -1.01
CA ALA A 31 -15.87 9.08 -2.17
C ALA A 31 -15.67 8.07 -3.33
N GLU A 32 -14.42 7.65 -3.60
CA GLU A 32 -14.12 6.62 -4.60
C GLU A 32 -14.73 5.27 -4.23
N LEU A 33 -14.61 4.86 -2.97
CA LEU A 33 -15.16 3.60 -2.47
C LEU A 33 -16.69 3.59 -2.51
N ASP A 34 -17.33 4.70 -2.13
CA ASP A 34 -18.79 4.85 -2.17
C ASP A 34 -19.34 4.79 -3.61
N LEU A 35 -18.58 5.30 -4.58
CA LEU A 35 -18.95 5.29 -5.99
C LEU A 35 -18.72 3.91 -6.63
N ILE A 36 -17.55 3.31 -6.40
CA ILE A 36 -17.12 2.06 -7.06
C ILE A 36 -17.77 0.84 -6.42
N LYS A 37 -17.96 0.85 -5.09
CA LYS A 37 -18.47 -0.27 -4.29
C LYS A 37 -17.75 -1.59 -4.60
N PRO A 38 -16.42 -1.65 -4.37
CA PRO A 38 -15.64 -2.83 -4.72
C PRO A 38 -16.03 -4.03 -3.86
N SER A 39 -16.02 -5.23 -4.44
CA SER A 39 -16.16 -6.47 -3.67
C SER A 39 -14.92 -6.73 -2.78
N ILE A 40 -13.72 -6.41 -3.29
CA ILE A 40 -12.47 -6.63 -2.55
C ILE A 40 -11.56 -5.40 -2.67
N ILE A 41 -11.03 -4.93 -1.53
CA ILE A 41 -9.97 -3.93 -1.48
C ILE A 41 -8.62 -4.59 -1.20
N VAL A 42 -7.63 -4.32 -2.04
CA VAL A 42 -6.26 -4.82 -1.89
C VAL A 42 -5.32 -3.69 -1.48
N CYS A 43 -4.88 -3.69 -0.22
CA CYS A 43 -3.95 -2.69 0.31
C CYS A 43 -2.51 -3.01 -0.08
N LEU A 44 -1.91 -2.16 -0.93
CA LEU A 44 -0.52 -2.30 -1.36
C LEU A 44 0.45 -1.60 -0.38
N GLY A 45 0.89 -2.34 0.64
CA GLY A 45 1.83 -1.86 1.66
C GLY A 45 1.20 -1.24 2.90
N ALA A 46 2.05 -0.85 3.85
CA ALA A 46 1.64 -0.45 5.19
C ALA A 46 0.78 0.82 5.21
N THR A 47 1.12 1.82 4.39
CA THR A 47 0.36 3.08 4.34
C THR A 47 -1.08 2.86 3.91
N ALA A 48 -1.32 2.06 2.85
CA ALA A 48 -2.67 1.73 2.40
C ALA A 48 -3.44 0.92 3.45
N ALA A 49 -2.77 -0.08 4.05
CA ALA A 49 -3.36 -0.90 5.10
C ALA A 49 -3.77 -0.07 6.32
N GLN A 50 -2.91 0.86 6.74
CA GLN A 50 -3.17 1.73 7.89
C GLN A 50 -4.24 2.78 7.62
N ALA A 51 -4.33 3.27 6.38
CA ALA A 51 -5.35 4.25 6.00
C ALA A 51 -6.78 3.69 6.14
N LEU A 52 -6.97 2.40 5.85
CA LEU A 52 -8.27 1.74 5.89
C LEU A 52 -8.52 0.95 7.19
N MET A 53 -7.53 0.23 7.70
CA MET A 53 -7.69 -0.67 8.86
C MET A 53 -7.10 -0.11 10.17
N GLY A 54 -6.58 1.12 10.15
CA GLY A 54 -6.02 1.79 11.33
C GLY A 54 -4.53 1.51 11.59
N LYS A 55 -3.93 2.24 12.53
CA LYS A 55 -2.47 2.32 12.73
C LYS A 55 -1.79 0.98 13.03
N GLU A 56 -2.50 0.06 13.68
CA GLU A 56 -1.98 -1.27 14.04
C GLU A 56 -1.95 -2.28 12.90
N ALA A 57 -2.51 -1.92 11.73
CA ALA A 57 -2.52 -2.77 10.56
C ALA A 57 -1.08 -3.09 10.10
N ARG A 58 -0.75 -4.38 10.10
CA ARG A 58 0.54 -4.91 9.66
C ARG A 58 0.34 -5.79 8.44
N VAL A 59 0.94 -5.40 7.30
CA VAL A 59 0.87 -6.16 6.04
C VAL A 59 1.28 -7.62 6.24
N THR A 60 2.35 -7.88 6.99
CA THR A 60 2.85 -9.23 7.24
C THR A 60 1.87 -10.12 8.01
N ARG A 61 0.96 -9.53 8.80
CA ARG A 61 -0.09 -10.27 9.52
C ARG A 61 -1.32 -10.48 8.66
N ILE A 62 -1.69 -9.47 7.87
CA ILE A 62 -2.94 -9.44 7.10
C ILE A 62 -2.79 -10.20 5.77
N ARG A 63 -1.58 -10.22 5.20
CA ARG A 63 -1.30 -10.91 3.94
C ARG A 63 -1.83 -12.34 3.95
N GLY A 64 -2.52 -12.71 2.88
CA GLY A 64 -3.13 -14.03 2.70
C GLY A 64 -4.48 -14.21 3.40
N GLN A 65 -4.96 -13.21 4.13
CA GLN A 65 -6.28 -13.22 4.78
C GLN A 65 -7.26 -12.30 4.04
N PHE A 66 -8.54 -12.63 4.10
CA PHE A 66 -9.64 -11.79 3.63
C PHE A 66 -10.50 -11.43 4.82
N LEU A 67 -10.41 -10.19 5.27
CA LEU A 67 -11.12 -9.70 6.44
C LEU A 67 -12.40 -8.98 5.98
N PRO A 68 -13.54 -9.14 6.68
CA PRO A 68 -14.71 -8.30 6.40
C PRO A 68 -14.40 -6.83 6.66
N HIS A 69 -14.97 -5.94 5.87
CA HIS A 69 -14.76 -4.49 5.99
C HIS A 69 -16.05 -3.71 5.71
N GLU A 70 -16.15 -2.47 6.18
CA GLU A 70 -17.34 -1.64 5.95
C GLU A 70 -17.39 -1.10 4.52
N ALA A 71 -16.23 -0.78 3.94
CA ALA A 71 -16.12 -0.19 2.60
C ALA A 71 -16.10 -1.20 1.43
N ALA A 72 -16.09 -2.50 1.72
CA ALA A 72 -16.07 -3.59 0.72
C ALA A 72 -16.41 -4.92 1.40
N GLU A 73 -16.84 -5.93 0.64
CA GLU A 73 -17.11 -7.26 1.20
C GLU A 73 -15.88 -7.85 1.90
N TYR A 74 -14.70 -7.66 1.29
CA TYR A 74 -13.43 -8.06 1.88
C TYR A 74 -12.33 -7.01 1.71
N ILE A 75 -11.41 -6.98 2.68
CA ILE A 75 -10.14 -6.27 2.62
C ILE A 75 -8.98 -7.23 2.83
N THR A 76 -7.90 -7.03 2.07
CA THR A 76 -6.64 -7.76 2.23
C THR A 76 -5.44 -6.82 2.04
N ALA A 77 -4.24 -7.30 2.29
CA ALA A 77 -3.01 -6.53 2.13
C ALA A 77 -1.90 -7.38 1.50
N THR A 78 -1.01 -6.73 0.74
CA THR A 78 0.22 -7.35 0.24
C THR A 78 1.35 -6.34 0.25
N ILE A 79 2.57 -6.77 -0.11
CA ILE A 79 3.71 -5.86 -0.21
C ILE A 79 3.46 -4.79 -1.29
N HIS A 80 3.96 -3.57 -1.05
CA HIS A 80 3.94 -2.56 -2.09
C HIS A 80 4.93 -2.93 -3.20
N PRO A 81 4.57 -2.86 -4.50
CA PRO A 81 5.47 -3.20 -5.61
C PRO A 81 6.80 -2.44 -5.60
N SER A 82 6.79 -1.14 -5.25
CA SER A 82 8.00 -0.34 -5.05
C SER A 82 8.98 -0.89 -4.00
N ALA A 83 8.54 -1.71 -3.04
CA ALA A 83 9.44 -2.36 -2.09
C ALA A 83 10.22 -3.50 -2.76
N LEU A 84 9.60 -4.27 -3.66
CA LEU A 84 10.27 -5.30 -4.46
C LEU A 84 11.40 -4.70 -5.29
N LEU A 85 11.16 -3.54 -5.92
CA LEU A 85 12.16 -2.83 -6.72
C LEU A 85 13.33 -2.28 -5.91
N ARG A 86 13.16 -2.14 -4.58
CA ARG A 86 14.17 -1.60 -3.67
C ARG A 86 14.89 -2.69 -2.87
N MET A 87 14.53 -3.96 -3.05
CA MET A 87 15.19 -5.08 -2.36
C MET A 87 16.58 -5.33 -2.97
N PRO A 88 17.64 -5.24 -2.15
CA PRO A 88 19.00 -5.43 -2.64
C PRO A 88 19.31 -6.90 -2.92
N GLU A 89 18.85 -7.82 -2.07
CA GLU A 89 19.04 -9.26 -2.28
C GLU A 89 18.10 -9.80 -3.36
N GLU A 90 18.68 -10.44 -4.39
CA GLU A 90 17.94 -10.93 -5.56
C GLU A 90 17.06 -12.13 -5.24
N GLU A 91 17.56 -13.10 -4.48
CA GLU A 91 16.81 -14.28 -4.05
C GLU A 91 15.57 -13.86 -3.26
N LYS A 92 15.76 -12.93 -2.31
CA LYS A 92 14.66 -12.38 -1.51
C LYS A 92 13.66 -11.61 -2.37
N ARG A 93 14.12 -10.84 -3.35
CA ARG A 93 13.26 -10.12 -4.29
C ARG A 93 12.41 -11.09 -5.12
N HIS A 94 13.00 -12.18 -5.63
CA HIS A 94 12.28 -13.20 -6.39
C HIS A 94 11.26 -13.95 -5.53
N GLU A 95 11.63 -14.29 -4.30
CA GLU A 95 10.71 -14.91 -3.36
C GLU A 95 9.51 -13.99 -3.04
N GLU A 96 9.77 -12.73 -2.68
CA GLU A 96 8.71 -11.76 -2.37
C GLU A 96 7.85 -11.42 -3.59
N TYR A 97 8.43 -11.41 -4.80
CA TYR A 97 7.67 -11.28 -6.03
C TYR A 97 6.73 -12.47 -6.24
N ARG A 98 7.22 -13.70 -6.03
CA ARG A 98 6.38 -14.91 -6.13
C ARG A 98 5.21 -14.85 -5.15
N LEU A 99 5.48 -14.47 -3.89
CA LEU A 99 4.44 -14.30 -2.87
C LEU A 99 3.44 -13.19 -3.22
N PHE A 100 3.92 -12.06 -3.74
CA PHE A 100 3.06 -10.97 -4.23
C PHE A 100 2.11 -11.46 -5.33
N VAL A 101 2.61 -12.21 -6.32
CA VAL A 101 1.76 -12.77 -7.37
C VAL A 101 0.78 -13.80 -6.81
N GLU A 102 1.19 -14.62 -5.84
CA GLU A 102 0.32 -15.58 -5.17
C GLU A 102 -0.85 -14.89 -4.45
N ASP A 103 -0.62 -13.77 -3.75
CA ASP A 103 -1.70 -13.01 -3.13
C ASP A 103 -2.72 -12.52 -4.16
N LEU A 104 -2.26 -12.00 -5.30
CA LEU A 104 -3.15 -11.54 -6.37
C LEU A 104 -3.93 -12.69 -7.01
N ARG A 105 -3.36 -13.89 -7.09
CA ARG A 105 -4.10 -15.09 -7.52
C ARG A 105 -5.20 -15.44 -6.54
N LYS A 106 -4.93 -15.40 -5.23
CA LYS A 106 -5.96 -15.62 -4.20
C LYS A 106 -7.08 -14.59 -4.30
N VAL A 107 -6.77 -13.33 -4.61
CA VAL A 107 -7.79 -12.29 -4.85
C VAL A 107 -8.66 -12.67 -6.06
N LYS A 108 -8.06 -13.10 -7.16
CA LYS A 108 -8.80 -13.56 -8.35
C LYS A 108 -9.70 -14.76 -8.03
N GLU A 109 -9.18 -15.74 -7.30
CA GLU A 109 -9.95 -16.93 -6.88
C GLU A 109 -11.13 -16.55 -5.99
N LYS A 110 -10.95 -15.56 -5.09
CA LYS A 110 -12.01 -15.07 -4.20
C LYS A 110 -13.09 -14.25 -4.93
N LEU A 111 -12.76 -13.67 -6.08
CA LEU A 111 -13.70 -12.93 -6.95
C LEU A 111 -14.50 -13.83 -7.89
N SER A 112 -14.05 -15.07 -8.12
CA SER A 112 -14.68 -16.03 -9.04
C SER A 112 -15.77 -16.84 -8.34
#